data_AF-A0A2N1NG27-F1
#
_entry.id   AF-A0A2N1NG27-F1
#
_cell.length_a   1.000
_cell.length_b   1.000
_cell.length_c   1.000
_cell.angle_alpha   90.00
_cell.angle_beta   90.00
_cell.angle_gamma   90.00
#
_symmetry.space_group_name_H-M   'P 1'
#
loop_
_entity.id
_entity.type
_entity.pdbx_description
1 polymer ?
#
loop_
_entity_poly.entity_id
_entity_poly.type
_entity_poly.pdbx_seq_one_letter_code
_entity_poly.pdbx_strand_id
1 'polypeptide(L)'
;MSTAYSAVHNNSCLPFIHTWVIKEFQHFCDKQNLLHFIISEPFNSPAPSDSNNNIKLEYTWRLVADIENIGEDFSLYMYIAALQTDFEREKELNDRISTFKFKVFKNQIHGNMNSFEEFIMFNQNSFTHRTKFGIKNAHGGKLCKINQLFPNNDTSISTDIIIRVHINEVEKPQNDFKNSINKFSLLSHSLEQFFNNPYFSDITFTF
;
A
#
# COMPACT_ATOMS: atom_id res chain seq x y z
N MET A 1 46.50 -3.98 -14.48
CA MET A 1 45.58 -4.72 -13.59
C MET A 1 44.30 -3.90 -13.50
N SER A 2 43.20 -4.40 -14.09
CA SER A 2 41.90 -3.72 -14.13
C SER A 2 40.94 -4.52 -13.26
N THR A 3 40.45 -3.90 -12.19
CA THR A 3 39.41 -4.45 -11.32
C THR A 3 38.06 -4.06 -11.90
N ALA A 4 37.36 -5.03 -12.50
CA ALA A 4 35.97 -4.88 -12.89
C ALA A 4 35.09 -4.93 -11.65
N TYR A 5 34.32 -3.86 -11.43
CA TYR A 5 33.24 -3.84 -10.45
C TYR A 5 32.06 -4.64 -11.00
N SER A 6 31.70 -5.74 -10.33
CA SER A 6 30.43 -6.42 -10.57
C SER A 6 29.30 -5.56 -10.01
N ALA A 7 28.47 -5.01 -10.90
CA ALA A 7 27.21 -4.39 -10.53
C ALA A 7 26.26 -5.49 -10.02
N VAL A 8 25.96 -5.45 -8.72
CA VAL A 8 24.86 -6.21 -8.13
C VAL A 8 23.57 -5.58 -8.68
N HIS A 9 22.97 -6.23 -9.68
CA HIS A 9 21.63 -5.90 -10.13
C HIS A 9 20.63 -6.28 -9.02
N ASN A 10 20.34 -5.34 -8.14
CA ASN A 10 19.15 -5.41 -7.29
C ASN A 10 17.94 -5.27 -8.21
N ASN A 11 17.37 -6.39 -8.65
CA ASN A 11 16.06 -6.43 -9.27
C ASN A 11 14.99 -6.19 -8.19
N SER A 12 14.94 -4.98 -7.62
CA SER A 12 13.87 -4.64 -6.67
C SER A 12 12.56 -4.58 -7.44
N CYS A 13 11.71 -5.60 -7.27
CA CYS A 13 10.33 -5.52 -7.70
C CYS A 13 9.70 -4.28 -7.04
N LEU A 14 9.14 -3.37 -7.84
CA LEU A 14 8.48 -2.18 -7.30
C LEU A 14 7.32 -2.61 -6.41
N PRO A 15 7.12 -1.96 -5.25
CA PRO A 15 6.03 -2.29 -4.35
C PRO A 15 4.69 -2.04 -5.02
N PHE A 16 3.71 -2.91 -4.78
CA PHE A 16 2.32 -2.58 -5.07
C PHE A 16 1.84 -1.52 -4.07
N ILE A 17 1.13 -0.49 -4.56
CA ILE A 17 0.66 0.61 -3.71
C ILE A 17 -0.85 0.73 -3.83
N HIS A 18 -1.54 0.66 -2.70
CA HIS A 18 -2.97 0.98 -2.60
C HIS A 18 -3.15 2.26 -1.78
N THR A 19 -4.11 3.11 -2.19
CA THR A 19 -4.47 4.36 -1.51
C THR A 19 -5.91 4.28 -1.02
N TRP A 20 -6.12 4.55 0.27
CA TRP A 20 -7.43 4.69 0.89
C TRP A 20 -7.59 6.10 1.44
N VAL A 21 -8.70 6.76 1.12
CA VAL A 21 -9.02 8.12 1.58
C VAL A 21 -10.20 8.05 2.54
N ILE A 22 -9.99 8.53 3.76
CA ILE A 22 -11.04 8.72 4.76
C ILE A 22 -11.36 10.21 4.76
N LYS A 23 -12.54 10.54 4.26
CA LYS A 23 -12.99 11.93 4.17
C LYS A 23 -13.52 12.42 5.49
N GLU A 24 -13.35 13.72 5.74
CA GLU A 24 -13.93 14.41 6.90
C GLU A 24 -13.65 13.66 8.23
N PHE A 25 -12.39 13.23 8.39
CA PHE A 25 -11.92 12.35 9.46
C PHE A 25 -12.20 12.90 10.86
N GLN A 26 -12.36 14.23 11.01
CA GLN A 26 -12.75 14.85 12.26
C GLN A 26 -14.06 14.29 12.85
N HIS A 27 -15.01 13.84 12.01
CA HIS A 27 -16.27 13.23 12.47
C HIS A 27 -16.08 11.83 13.04
N PHE A 28 -15.03 11.13 12.60
CA PHE A 28 -14.67 9.84 13.16
C PHE A 28 -13.99 9.97 14.52
N CYS A 29 -13.31 11.10 14.78
CA CYS A 29 -12.73 11.41 16.09
C CYS A 29 -13.73 11.94 17.13
N ASP A 30 -14.99 12.15 16.77
CA ASP A 30 -16.00 12.61 17.73
C ASP A 30 -16.25 11.54 18.79
N LYS A 31 -16.16 11.91 20.07
CA LYS A 31 -16.38 11.02 21.22
C LYS A 31 -17.81 10.47 21.27
N GLN A 32 -18.76 11.08 20.56
CA GLN A 32 -20.13 10.58 20.43
C GLN A 32 -20.26 9.46 19.38
N ASN A 33 -19.23 9.23 18.57
CA ASN A 33 -19.23 8.18 17.57
C ASN A 33 -18.99 6.81 18.25
N LEU A 34 -20.01 5.94 18.21
CA LEU A 34 -19.97 4.60 18.82
C LEU A 34 -19.14 3.61 18.00
N LEU A 35 -18.84 3.94 16.73
CA LEU A 35 -17.99 3.13 15.87
C LEU A 35 -16.53 3.40 16.23
N HIS A 36 -15.89 2.43 16.88
CA HIS A 36 -14.50 2.53 17.28
C HIS A 36 -13.55 2.37 16.08
N PHE A 37 -14.01 1.71 15.01
CA PHE A 37 -13.22 1.48 13.80
C PHE A 37 -14.03 1.72 12.51
N ILE A 38 -13.29 1.94 11.42
CA ILE A 38 -13.76 2.04 10.04
C ILE A 38 -12.95 1.09 9.15
N ILE A 39 -13.58 0.56 8.11
CA ILE A 39 -13.01 -0.46 7.24
C ILE A 39 -13.04 0.03 5.79
N SER A 40 -11.97 -0.23 5.04
CA SER A 40 -11.92 0.06 3.61
C SER A 40 -12.74 -0.94 2.78
N GLU A 41 -13.04 -0.56 1.54
CA GLU A 41 -13.36 -1.55 0.50
C GLU A 41 -12.21 -2.55 0.32
N PRO A 42 -12.50 -3.80 -0.06
CA PRO A 42 -11.45 -4.76 -0.33
C PRO A 42 -10.68 -4.35 -1.59
N PHE A 43 -9.39 -4.65 -1.64
CA PHE A 43 -8.54 -4.36 -2.78
C PHE A 43 -7.58 -5.51 -3.06
N ASN A 44 -7.16 -5.63 -4.32
CA ASN A 44 -6.30 -6.71 -4.76
C ASN A 44 -4.87 -6.22 -5.01
N SER A 45 -3.88 -7.00 -4.57
CA SER A 45 -2.50 -6.87 -5.02
C SER A 45 -2.12 -8.05 -5.89
N PRO A 46 -1.09 -7.93 -6.74
CA PRO A 46 -0.47 -9.10 -7.35
C PRO A 46 -0.07 -10.12 -6.29
N ALA A 47 -0.28 -11.39 -6.58
CA ALA A 47 0.29 -12.49 -5.82
C ALA A 47 1.48 -13.09 -6.58
N PRO A 48 2.46 -13.69 -5.88
CA PRO A 48 3.59 -14.35 -6.53
C PRO A 48 3.10 -15.38 -7.56
N SER A 49 3.58 -15.25 -8.79
CA SER A 49 3.22 -16.17 -9.88
C SER A 49 3.64 -17.61 -9.54
N ASP A 50 2.70 -18.54 -9.69
CA ASP A 50 3.03 -19.97 -9.70
C ASP A 50 3.65 -20.27 -11.08
N SER A 51 4.87 -20.80 -11.11
CA SER A 51 5.64 -21.04 -12.35
C SER A 51 4.94 -21.91 -13.39
N ASN A 52 3.84 -22.55 -13.01
CA ASN A 52 3.13 -23.55 -13.81
C ASN A 52 1.81 -23.03 -14.41
N ASN A 53 1.32 -21.83 -14.04
CA ASN A 53 0.05 -21.30 -14.53
C ASN A 53 0.20 -19.86 -15.01
N ASN A 54 -0.23 -19.59 -16.26
CA ASN A 54 -0.38 -18.24 -16.82
C ASN A 54 -1.55 -17.45 -16.17
N ILE A 55 -2.10 -17.92 -15.05
CA ILE A 55 -3.17 -17.25 -14.33
C ILE A 55 -2.51 -16.25 -13.38
N LYS A 56 -2.80 -14.97 -13.59
CA LYS A 56 -2.37 -13.91 -12.68
C LYS A 56 -3.15 -14.05 -11.38
N LEU A 57 -2.50 -14.59 -10.36
CA LEU A 57 -3.07 -14.70 -9.02
C LEU A 57 -3.06 -13.32 -8.36
N GLU A 58 -4.09 -13.05 -7.58
CA GLU A 58 -4.23 -11.82 -6.80
C GLU A 58 -4.49 -12.15 -5.34
N TYR A 59 -3.90 -11.37 -4.45
CA TYR A 59 -4.21 -11.39 -3.03
C TYR A 59 -5.22 -10.29 -2.72
N THR A 60 -6.27 -10.64 -2.00
CA THR A 60 -7.26 -9.66 -1.54
C THR A 60 -6.94 -9.18 -0.12
N TRP A 61 -7.07 -7.88 0.10
CA TRP A 61 -6.70 -7.17 1.32
C TRP A 61 -7.80 -6.21 1.74
N ARG A 62 -7.71 -5.75 2.99
CA ARG A 62 -8.59 -4.72 3.55
C ARG A 62 -7.87 -3.92 4.62
N LEU A 63 -8.06 -2.60 4.63
CA LEU A 63 -7.54 -1.73 5.68
C LEU A 63 -8.59 -1.50 6.76
N VAL A 64 -8.11 -1.34 7.99
CA VAL A 64 -8.93 -1.01 9.16
C VAL A 64 -8.27 0.14 9.90
N ALA A 65 -8.99 1.25 10.06
CA ALA A 65 -8.59 2.34 10.94
C ALA A 65 -9.39 2.22 12.23
N ASP A 66 -8.73 2.32 13.37
CA ASP A 66 -9.34 2.18 14.69
C ASP A 66 -8.87 3.33 15.58
N ILE A 67 -9.76 3.83 16.41
CA ILE A 67 -9.45 4.85 17.40
C ILE A 67 -9.59 4.23 18.78
N GLU A 68 -8.45 4.12 19.45
CA GLU A 68 -8.42 3.75 20.85
C GLU A 68 -8.46 5.03 21.68
N ASN A 69 -9.37 5.06 22.66
CA ASN A 69 -9.56 6.17 23.59
C ASN A 69 -9.51 5.64 25.03
N ILE A 70 -8.32 5.24 25.49
CA ILE A 70 -8.10 4.71 26.83
C ILE A 70 -7.42 5.78 27.68
N GLY A 71 -8.20 6.41 28.58
CA GLY A 71 -7.70 7.43 29.49
C GLY A 71 -7.16 8.66 28.74
N GLU A 72 -5.85 8.88 28.84
CA GLU A 72 -5.16 9.96 28.11
C GLU A 72 -4.65 9.54 26.73
N ASP A 73 -4.71 8.24 26.40
CA ASP A 73 -4.24 7.73 25.13
C ASP A 73 -5.37 7.70 24.10
N PHE A 74 -5.53 8.82 23.40
CA PHE A 74 -6.43 8.98 22.27
C PHE A 74 -5.62 8.91 20.96
N SER A 75 -5.64 7.74 20.32
CA SER A 75 -4.69 7.38 19.26
C SER A 75 -5.33 6.66 18.08
N LEU A 76 -4.81 6.94 16.89
CA LEU A 76 -5.16 6.26 15.65
C LEU A 76 -4.29 5.02 15.47
N TYR A 77 -4.95 3.90 15.22
CA TYR A 77 -4.35 2.64 14.83
C TYR A 77 -4.73 2.29 13.40
N MET A 78 -3.82 1.64 12.70
CA MET A 78 -4.04 1.15 11.34
C MET A 78 -3.63 -0.29 11.24
N TYR A 79 -4.50 -1.08 10.62
CA TYR A 79 -4.31 -2.50 10.41
C TYR A 79 -4.59 -2.87 8.95
N ILE A 80 -3.95 -3.93 8.50
CA ILE A 80 -4.23 -4.61 7.25
C ILE A 80 -4.69 -6.04 7.54
N ALA A 81 -5.78 -6.45 6.90
CA ALA A 81 -6.33 -7.79 6.96
C ALA A 81 -6.16 -8.49 5.61
N ALA A 82 -5.69 -9.74 5.65
CA ALA A 82 -5.72 -10.63 4.50
C ALA A 82 -7.12 -11.24 4.36
N LEU A 83 -7.72 -11.14 3.19
CA LEU A 83 -8.95 -11.87 2.85
C LEU A 83 -8.56 -13.10 2.02
N GLN A 84 -9.07 -14.26 2.43
CA GLN A 84 -8.78 -15.53 1.74
C GLN A 84 -9.41 -15.50 0.36
N THR A 85 -8.59 -15.75 -0.66
CA THR A 85 -9.04 -15.92 -2.05
C THR A 85 -9.53 -17.35 -2.28
N ASP A 86 -10.26 -17.58 -3.36
CA ASP A 86 -10.73 -18.93 -3.70
C ASP A 86 -9.56 -19.87 -4.02
N PHE A 87 -8.52 -19.37 -4.68
CA PHE A 87 -7.27 -20.11 -4.89
C PHE A 87 -6.61 -20.56 -3.58
N GLU A 88 -6.51 -19.67 -2.59
CA GLU A 88 -5.94 -20.02 -1.28
C GLU A 88 -6.81 -21.02 -0.52
N ARG A 89 -8.13 -20.96 -0.73
CA ARG A 89 -9.09 -21.90 -0.15
C ARG A 89 -8.97 -23.29 -0.78
N GLU A 90 -8.87 -23.36 -2.11
CA GLU A 90 -8.67 -24.62 -2.86
C GLU A 90 -7.35 -25.31 -2.48
N LYS A 91 -6.31 -24.53 -2.18
CA LYS A 91 -5.01 -25.03 -1.69
C LYS A 91 -4.94 -25.26 -0.19
N GLU A 92 -6.06 -25.13 0.54
CA GLU A 92 -6.15 -25.30 2.00
C GLU A 92 -5.14 -24.44 2.78
N LEU A 93 -4.81 -23.25 2.26
CA LEU A 93 -3.92 -22.32 2.94
C LEU A 93 -4.65 -21.67 4.12
N ASN A 94 -3.92 -21.47 5.22
CA ASN A 94 -4.47 -20.90 6.47
C ASN A 94 -3.93 -19.51 6.80
N ASP A 95 -2.81 -19.13 6.19
CA ASP A 95 -2.17 -17.83 6.37
C ASP A 95 -1.36 -17.42 5.13
N ARG A 96 -0.92 -16.17 5.13
CA ARG A 96 0.03 -15.62 4.15
C ARG A 96 1.08 -14.75 4.83
N ILE A 97 2.29 -14.73 4.26
CA ILE A 97 3.37 -13.84 4.72
C ILE A 97 3.52 -12.70 3.72
N SER A 98 3.52 -11.46 4.21
CA SER A 98 3.69 -10.28 3.38
C SER A 98 4.38 -9.17 4.15
N THR A 99 5.09 -8.31 3.41
CA THR A 99 5.78 -7.15 3.96
C THR A 99 5.03 -5.88 3.59
N PHE A 100 4.71 -5.07 4.59
CA PHE A 100 3.89 -3.89 4.45
C PHE A 100 4.64 -2.65 4.92
N LYS A 101 4.34 -1.51 4.32
CA LYS A 101 4.72 -0.19 4.82
C LYS A 101 3.57 0.78 4.64
N PHE A 102 3.16 1.44 5.71
CA PHE A 102 2.18 2.52 5.64
C PHE A 102 2.87 3.86 5.40
N LYS A 103 2.17 4.74 4.69
CA LYS A 103 2.40 6.18 4.65
C LYS A 103 1.05 6.85 4.84
N VAL A 104 1.03 7.94 5.59
CA VAL A 104 -0.20 8.71 5.82
C VAL A 104 0.04 10.13 5.40
N PHE A 105 -0.95 10.70 4.73
CA PHE A 105 -0.99 12.09 4.31
C PHE A 105 -2.23 12.73 4.89
N LYS A 106 -2.11 14.00 5.20
CA LYS A 106 -3.18 14.84 5.72
C LYS A 106 -3.52 15.87 4.65
N ASN A 107 -4.81 16.00 4.35
CA ASN A 107 -5.32 17.02 3.44
C ASN A 107 -6.36 17.86 4.18
N GLN A 108 -6.06 19.12 4.46
CA GLN A 108 -6.96 20.00 5.22
C GLN A 108 -7.54 21.08 4.32
N ILE A 109 -8.85 21.29 4.44
CA ILE A 109 -9.60 22.25 3.66
C ILE A 109 -10.23 23.26 4.62
N HIS A 110 -9.82 24.53 4.51
CA HIS A 110 -10.36 25.64 5.30
C HIS A 110 -10.67 26.83 4.40
N GLY A 111 -11.95 27.00 4.03
CA GLY A 111 -12.36 27.99 3.04
C GLY A 111 -11.67 27.76 1.68
N ASN A 112 -10.91 28.75 1.21
CA ASN A 112 -10.14 28.64 -0.05
C ASN A 112 -8.71 28.11 0.14
N MET A 113 -8.28 27.81 1.37
CA MET A 113 -6.96 27.25 1.63
C MET A 113 -7.04 25.72 1.68
N ASN A 114 -6.15 25.08 0.91
CA ASN A 114 -5.93 23.64 0.94
C ASN A 114 -4.47 23.37 1.34
N SER A 115 -4.24 22.55 2.36
CA SER A 115 -2.91 22.09 2.75
C SER A 115 -2.81 20.58 2.61
N PHE A 116 -1.73 20.11 1.97
CA PHE A 116 -1.45 18.69 1.79
C PHE A 116 -0.04 18.40 2.33
N GLU A 117 0.06 17.50 3.30
CA GLU A 117 1.33 17.15 3.94
C GLU A 117 1.44 15.65 4.21
N GLU A 118 2.65 15.09 4.08
CA GLU A 118 2.94 13.75 4.61
C GLU A 118 2.99 13.82 6.14
N PHE A 119 2.19 12.99 6.78
CA PHE A 119 2.08 12.94 8.22
C PHE A 119 3.11 11.96 8.80
N ILE A 120 4.00 12.46 9.67
CA ILE A 120 5.08 11.67 10.28
C ILE A 120 4.49 10.77 11.36
N MET A 121 4.38 9.46 11.07
CA MET A 121 3.87 8.44 11.98
C MET A 121 4.96 7.92 12.94
N PHE A 122 4.54 7.30 14.06
CA PHE A 122 5.45 6.69 15.04
C PHE A 122 6.25 5.51 14.47
N ASN A 123 5.68 4.73 13.54
CA ASN A 123 6.33 3.54 12.98
C ASN A 123 6.27 3.54 11.45
N GLN A 124 7.31 4.09 10.82
CA GLN A 124 7.41 4.20 9.36
C GLN A 124 8.14 3.03 8.69
N ASN A 125 8.69 2.12 9.50
CA ASN A 125 9.45 1.00 8.99
C ASN A 125 8.52 -0.04 8.38
N SER A 126 9.01 -0.72 7.34
CA SER A 126 8.30 -1.87 6.81
C SER A 126 8.26 -2.99 7.86
N PHE A 127 7.13 -3.67 7.96
CA PHE A 127 6.98 -4.84 8.83
C PHE A 127 6.54 -6.05 8.00
N THR A 128 7.09 -7.22 8.33
CA THR A 128 6.72 -8.50 7.72
C THR A 128 5.87 -9.28 8.70
N HIS A 129 4.71 -9.75 8.27
CA HIS A 129 3.80 -10.48 9.16
C HIS A 129 3.18 -11.70 8.47
N ARG A 130 3.05 -12.79 9.24
CA ARG A 130 2.25 -13.96 8.87
C ARG A 130 0.81 -13.73 9.30
N THR A 131 -0.03 -13.37 8.34
CA THR A 131 -1.42 -12.95 8.54
C THR A 131 -2.35 -14.14 8.32
N LYS A 132 -3.09 -14.54 9.36
CA LYS A 132 -4.24 -15.44 9.20
C LYS A 132 -5.38 -14.70 8.48
N PHE A 133 -6.23 -15.41 7.76
CA PHE A 133 -7.30 -14.76 7.00
C PHE A 133 -8.43 -14.20 7.88
N GLY A 134 -8.99 -13.06 7.47
CA GLY A 134 -10.13 -12.39 8.08
C GLY A 134 -9.78 -11.18 8.94
N ILE A 135 -10.77 -10.29 9.11
CA ILE A 135 -10.60 -8.98 9.79
C ILE A 135 -10.19 -9.13 11.25
N LYS A 136 -10.66 -10.16 11.95
CA LYS A 136 -10.26 -10.46 13.34
C LYS A 136 -8.75 -10.73 13.52
N ASN A 137 -8.06 -11.03 12.43
CA ASN A 137 -6.63 -11.29 12.38
C ASN A 137 -5.87 -10.14 11.72
N ALA A 138 -6.47 -8.95 11.61
CA ALA A 138 -5.82 -7.78 11.07
C ALA A 138 -4.56 -7.45 11.87
N HIS A 139 -3.51 -7.02 11.18
CA HIS A 139 -2.22 -6.72 11.79
C HIS A 139 -1.75 -5.32 11.41
N GLY A 140 -1.06 -4.68 12.34
CA GLY A 140 -0.62 -3.30 12.21
C GLY A 140 -0.33 -2.73 13.58
N GLY A 141 -0.58 -1.44 13.76
CA GLY A 141 -0.32 -0.81 15.05
C GLY A 141 -0.62 0.68 15.09
N LYS A 142 -0.19 1.28 16.19
CA LYS A 142 -0.37 2.69 16.50
C LYS A 142 0.34 3.56 15.47
N LEU A 143 -0.43 4.37 14.76
CA LEU A 143 0.11 5.34 13.81
C LEU A 143 0.53 6.63 14.50
N CYS A 144 -0.39 7.24 15.23
CA CYS A 144 -0.20 8.55 15.84
C CYS A 144 -1.20 8.83 16.96
N LYS A 145 -0.94 9.88 17.74
CA LYS A 145 -1.95 10.44 18.65
C LYS A 145 -2.87 11.37 17.87
N ILE A 146 -4.16 11.39 18.21
CA ILE A 146 -5.14 12.23 17.49
C ILE A 146 -4.83 13.72 17.64
N ASN A 147 -4.28 14.15 18.78
CA ASN A 147 -3.87 15.54 18.98
C ASN A 147 -2.71 16.00 18.06
N GLN A 148 -2.01 15.07 17.42
CA GLN A 148 -1.03 15.39 16.38
C GLN A 148 -1.71 15.66 15.04
N LEU A 149 -2.86 15.01 14.77
CA LEU A 149 -3.71 15.29 13.60
C LEU A 149 -4.51 16.58 13.78
N PHE A 150 -5.02 16.80 15.01
CA PHE A 150 -5.80 17.97 15.39
C PHE A 150 -5.14 18.65 16.60
N PRO A 151 -4.17 19.55 16.38
CA PRO A 151 -3.55 20.34 17.43
C PRO A 151 -4.61 21.07 18.27
N ASN A 152 -4.40 21.13 19.58
CA ASN A 152 -5.36 21.72 20.53
C ASN A 152 -6.77 21.10 20.51
N ASN A 153 -6.93 19.91 19.91
CA ASN A 153 -8.21 19.25 19.66
C ASN A 153 -9.17 20.08 18.79
N ASP A 154 -8.64 20.95 17.92
CA ASP A 154 -9.46 21.71 16.98
C ASP A 154 -9.91 20.81 15.81
N THR A 155 -11.16 20.38 15.86
CA THR A 155 -11.83 19.56 14.84
C THR A 155 -12.71 20.39 13.90
N SER A 156 -12.64 21.73 13.93
CA SER A 156 -13.45 22.60 13.08
C SER A 156 -13.01 22.59 11.61
N ILE A 157 -11.77 22.17 11.34
CA ILE A 157 -11.19 22.13 10.00
C ILE A 157 -11.51 20.77 9.35
N SER A 158 -12.13 20.82 8.17
CA SER A 158 -12.36 19.61 7.38
C SER A 158 -11.03 18.98 6.99
N THR A 159 -10.81 17.75 7.44
CA THR A 159 -9.53 17.06 7.33
C THR A 159 -9.75 15.68 6.75
N ASP A 160 -9.20 15.43 5.57
CA ASP A 160 -9.14 14.09 4.99
C ASP A 160 -7.82 13.42 5.38
N ILE A 161 -7.90 12.14 5.71
CA ILE A 161 -6.73 11.29 5.95
C ILE A 161 -6.56 10.34 4.78
N ILE A 162 -5.38 10.36 4.17
CA ILE A 162 -5.03 9.56 3.00
C ILE A 162 -3.98 8.55 3.42
N ILE A 163 -4.33 7.27 3.41
CA ILE A 163 -3.45 6.16 3.78
C ILE A 163 -2.97 5.48 2.52
N ARG A 164 -1.65 5.37 2.37
CA ARG A 164 -1.01 4.53 1.36
C ARG A 164 -0.40 3.31 2.02
N VAL A 165 -0.76 2.13 1.55
CA VAL A 165 -0.10 0.89 1.93
C VAL A 165 0.75 0.41 0.76
N HIS A 166 2.03 0.20 1.05
CA HIS A 166 2.97 -0.44 0.15
C HIS A 166 3.05 -1.92 0.53
N ILE A 167 2.82 -2.80 -0.43
CA ILE A 167 2.88 -4.25 -0.28
C ILE A 167 4.05 -4.74 -1.12
N ASN A 168 5.07 -5.26 -0.47
CA ASN A 168 6.21 -5.86 -1.15
C ASN A 168 5.97 -7.37 -1.24
N GLU A 169 6.30 -7.94 -2.39
CA GLU A 169 6.45 -9.37 -2.49
C GLU A 169 7.64 -9.80 -1.62
N VAL A 170 7.45 -10.84 -0.81
CA VAL A 170 8.57 -11.51 -0.18
C VAL A 170 9.28 -12.25 -1.30
N GLU A 171 10.50 -11.82 -1.66
CA GLU A 171 11.40 -12.65 -2.45
C GLU A 171 11.50 -13.99 -1.74
N LYS A 172 10.96 -15.05 -2.36
CA LYS A 172 11.29 -16.41 -1.91
C LYS A 172 12.82 -16.47 -1.92
N PRO A 173 13.48 -16.98 -0.85
CA PRO A 173 14.90 -17.25 -0.94
C PRO A 173 15.10 -18.14 -2.16
N GLN A 174 15.80 -17.61 -3.17
CA GLN A 174 16.15 -18.35 -4.36
C GLN A 174 17.01 -19.52 -3.91
N ASN A 175 16.43 -20.71 -3.85
CA ASN A 175 17.24 -21.90 -3.96
C ASN A 175 17.84 -21.86 -5.38
N ASP A 176 19.16 -21.76 -5.42
CA ASP A 176 20.01 -21.80 -6.60
C ASP A 176 19.55 -22.87 -7.61
N PHE A 177 18.77 -22.48 -8.61
CA PHE A 177 18.68 -23.22 -9.86
C PHE A 177 19.38 -22.44 -10.95
N LYS A 178 20.62 -22.88 -11.20
CA LYS A 178 21.49 -22.45 -12.29
C LYS A 178 20.77 -22.44 -13.63
N ASN A 179 20.90 -21.31 -14.33
CA ASN A 179 20.90 -21.11 -15.78
C ASN A 179 19.76 -21.71 -16.62
N SER A 180 18.90 -20.82 -17.13
CA SER A 180 18.78 -20.68 -18.58
C SER A 180 18.54 -19.22 -18.94
N ILE A 181 19.45 -18.65 -19.71
CA ILE A 181 19.37 -17.29 -20.25
C ILE A 181 18.40 -17.36 -21.43
N ASN A 182 17.17 -16.87 -21.26
CA ASN A 182 16.34 -16.44 -22.37
C ASN A 182 16.15 -14.93 -22.27
N LYS A 183 17.02 -14.23 -23.02
CA LYS A 183 17.10 -12.78 -23.08
C LYS A 183 16.01 -12.23 -24.00
N PHE A 184 14.74 -12.27 -23.57
CA PHE A 184 13.68 -11.51 -24.24
C PHE A 184 13.53 -10.16 -23.54
N SER A 185 14.26 -9.16 -24.06
CA SER A 185 14.10 -7.75 -23.67
C SER A 185 12.92 -7.16 -24.43
N LEU A 186 11.75 -7.12 -23.80
CA LEU A 186 10.55 -6.42 -24.29
C LEU A 186 10.69 -4.89 -24.32
N LEU A 187 11.81 -4.34 -23.84
CA LEU A 187 12.12 -2.91 -23.86
C LEU A 187 13.29 -2.56 -24.80
N SER A 188 13.61 -3.44 -25.76
CA SER A 188 14.64 -3.16 -26.77
C SER A 188 14.16 -2.28 -27.93
N HIS A 189 12.89 -1.86 -27.93
CA HIS A 189 12.34 -0.98 -28.96
C HIS A 189 12.53 0.49 -28.56
N SER A 190 13.26 1.25 -29.38
CA SER A 190 13.46 2.69 -29.22
C SER A 190 12.11 3.42 -29.17
N LEU A 191 11.93 4.29 -28.17
CA LEU A 191 10.76 5.18 -28.05
C LEU A 191 10.58 6.09 -29.27
N GLU A 192 11.63 6.30 -30.07
CA GLU A 192 11.58 7.08 -31.32
C GLU A 192 10.62 6.45 -32.34
N GLN A 193 10.38 5.13 -32.27
CA GLN A 193 9.46 4.43 -33.18
C GLN A 193 7.98 4.82 -32.98
N PHE A 194 7.65 5.48 -31.87
CA PHE A 194 6.30 5.95 -31.56
C PHE A 194 6.08 7.43 -31.93
N PHE A 195 7.14 8.22 -32.08
CA PHE A 195 7.04 9.59 -32.58
C PHE A 195 6.78 9.57 -34.09
N ASN A 196 5.72 10.26 -34.53
CA ASN A 196 5.17 10.26 -35.91
C ASN A 196 4.38 9.01 -36.33
N ASN A 197 3.99 8.13 -35.40
CA ASN A 197 3.05 7.06 -35.71
C ASN A 197 1.60 7.57 -35.57
N PRO A 198 0.81 7.65 -36.67
CA PRO A 198 -0.55 8.19 -36.64
C PRO A 198 -1.54 7.33 -35.85
N TYR A 199 -1.18 6.09 -35.50
CA TYR A 199 -2.01 5.21 -34.67
C TYR A 199 -1.90 5.49 -33.16
N PHE A 200 -0.93 6.30 -32.71
CA PHE A 200 -0.66 6.56 -31.29
C PHE A 200 -0.59 8.06 -30.95
N SER A 201 -1.06 8.92 -31.86
CA SER A 201 -1.00 10.38 -31.69
C SER A 201 -2.41 10.94 -31.49
N ASP A 202 -2.80 11.18 -30.25
CA ASP A 202 -4.12 11.76 -29.90
C ASP A 202 -4.12 13.30 -29.86
N ILE A 203 -3.00 13.93 -30.25
CA ILE A 203 -2.77 15.37 -30.13
C ILE A 203 -2.04 15.88 -31.37
N THR A 204 -2.47 17.01 -31.91
CA THR A 204 -1.82 17.69 -33.05
C THR A 204 -1.24 19.01 -32.59
N PHE A 205 0.06 19.23 -32.83
CA PHE A 205 0.71 20.52 -32.62
C PHE A 205 0.59 21.36 -33.89
N THR A 206 -0.02 22.54 -33.80
CA THR A 206 -0.05 23.54 -34.87
C THR A 206 0.94 24.65 -34.54
N PHE A 207 1.85 24.95 -35.46
CA PHE A 207 2.80 26.07 -35.38
C PHE A 207 2.38 27.18 -36.33
#